data_AF-A0A124RBB7-F1
#
_entry.id   AF-A0A124RBB7-F1
#
_cell.length_a   1.000
_cell.length_b   1.000
_cell.length_c   1.000
_cell.angle_alpha   90.00
_cell.angle_beta   90.00
_cell.angle_gamma   90.00
#
_symmetry.space_group_name_H-M   'P 1'
#
loop_
_entity.id
_entity.type
_entity.pdbx_description
1 polymer ?
#
loop_
_entity_poly.entity_id
_entity_poly.type
_entity_poly.pdbx_seq_one_letter_code
_entity_poly.pdbx_strand_id
1 'polypeptide(L)'
;MPAYAEHAGTAKQQAAQFALDIDTAMRVNYAANIEQIGQGIYPLLYAESTFDGGRYTLQVDDHTTYVWQDIDLVYEETKAIAHVPLGIFSILSGYGAYSGYKQWKPLLQAYLEKVKLVSQHLLQLSLPADAATASQRILAASIRFMESTIESGSFTFDGFSAYTRPLAHDIQANMWVAASSQVATMSKVLDGWKATLGERLWDNLYVVVSALWTLSRENAHELIIKATMKPERRETNVIVSEAVPTLADARNLLGRIVGDRVMAERVFNPNGNLDQKENIYSLSTRRDLLSQAVESILSKDGRPEFAATCPHAG
;
A
#
# COMPACT_ATOMS: atom_id res chain seq x y z
N MET A 1 25.20 -19.18 -55.42
CA MET A 1 24.74 -18.77 -54.08
C MET A 1 23.26 -19.11 -53.98
N PRO A 2 22.78 -19.80 -52.92
CA PRO A 2 21.39 -20.26 -52.89
C PRO A 2 20.44 -19.06 -52.82
N ALA A 3 19.38 -19.07 -53.65
CA ALA A 3 18.41 -17.97 -53.84
C ALA A 3 17.63 -17.55 -52.57
N TYR A 4 17.82 -18.26 -51.46
CA TYR A 4 17.15 -17.99 -50.18
C TYR A 4 17.87 -16.90 -49.36
N ALA A 5 19.12 -16.56 -49.70
CA ALA A 5 19.91 -15.54 -48.99
C ALA A 5 19.35 -14.12 -49.12
N GLU A 6 18.63 -13.82 -50.19
CA GLU A 6 17.97 -12.52 -50.41
C GLU A 6 16.76 -12.30 -49.47
N HIS A 7 16.27 -13.36 -48.83
CA HIS A 7 15.23 -13.29 -47.81
C HIS A 7 15.79 -13.21 -46.38
N ALA A 8 17.12 -13.21 -46.20
CA ALA A 8 17.78 -13.19 -44.88
C ALA A 8 17.73 -11.82 -44.17
N GLY A 9 17.12 -10.81 -44.78
CA GLY A 9 16.91 -9.47 -44.23
C GLY A 9 17.48 -8.35 -45.11
N THR A 10 16.97 -7.13 -44.92
CA THR A 10 17.36 -5.93 -45.65
C THR A 10 18.31 -5.05 -44.84
N ALA A 11 19.09 -4.19 -45.50
CA ALA A 11 19.92 -3.19 -44.82
C ALA A 11 19.11 -2.28 -43.88
N LYS A 12 17.85 -1.96 -44.24
CA LYS A 12 16.93 -1.20 -43.39
C LYS A 12 16.58 -1.94 -42.09
N GLN A 13 16.33 -3.25 -42.18
CA GLN A 13 16.06 -4.08 -40.99
C GLN A 13 17.28 -4.19 -40.09
N GLN A 14 18.48 -4.34 -40.66
CA GLN A 14 19.73 -4.35 -39.89
C GLN A 14 20.00 -3.01 -39.20
N ALA A 15 19.81 -1.89 -39.90
CA ALA A 15 19.96 -0.56 -39.31
C ALA A 15 18.96 -0.29 -38.18
N ALA A 16 17.71 -0.75 -38.33
CA ALA A 16 16.71 -0.69 -37.26
C ALA A 16 17.15 -1.55 -36.06
N GLN A 17 17.68 -2.75 -36.30
CA GLN A 17 18.18 -3.62 -35.25
C GLN A 17 19.34 -2.97 -34.47
N PHE A 18 20.28 -2.31 -35.14
CA PHE A 18 21.37 -1.59 -34.45
C PHE A 18 20.85 -0.51 -33.48
N ALA A 19 19.79 0.21 -33.85
CA ALA A 19 19.18 1.19 -32.96
C ALA A 19 18.52 0.52 -31.73
N LEU A 20 17.84 -0.62 -31.93
CA LEU A 20 17.22 -1.40 -30.84
C LEU A 20 18.25 -2.08 -29.94
N ASP A 21 19.38 -2.49 -30.50
CA ASP A 21 20.48 -3.12 -29.76
C ASP A 21 21.11 -2.14 -28.77
N ILE A 22 21.19 -0.84 -29.12
CA ILE A 22 21.65 0.21 -28.19
C ILE A 22 20.70 0.34 -27.00
N ASP A 23 19.38 0.36 -27.22
CA ASP A 23 18.39 0.40 -26.13
C ASP A 23 18.47 -0.86 -25.25
N THR A 24 18.65 -2.02 -25.88
CA THR A 24 18.83 -3.29 -25.17
C THR A 24 20.07 -3.25 -24.27
N ALA A 25 21.21 -2.80 -24.81
CA ALA A 25 22.44 -2.64 -24.04
C ALA A 25 22.27 -1.59 -22.92
N MET A 26 21.60 -0.48 -23.19
CA MET A 26 21.30 0.54 -22.19
C MET A 26 20.48 -0.04 -21.03
N ARG A 27 19.40 -0.78 -21.30
CA ARG A 27 18.55 -1.38 -20.26
C ARG A 27 19.31 -2.33 -19.34
N VAL A 28 20.24 -3.11 -19.87
CA VAL A 28 21.09 -4.02 -19.08
C VAL A 28 21.98 -3.22 -18.12
N ASN A 29 22.66 -2.19 -18.62
CA ASN A 29 23.52 -1.34 -17.79
C ASN A 29 22.71 -0.53 -16.77
N TYR A 30 21.55 -0.03 -17.19
CA TYR A 30 20.62 0.70 -16.33
C TYR A 30 20.13 -0.18 -15.18
N ALA A 31 19.67 -1.40 -15.45
CA ALA A 31 19.20 -2.34 -14.44
C ALA A 31 20.28 -2.64 -13.39
N ALA A 32 21.51 -2.92 -13.82
CA ALA A 32 22.64 -3.14 -12.91
C ALA A 32 22.97 -1.89 -12.07
N ASN A 33 22.91 -0.70 -12.68
CA ASN A 33 23.19 0.56 -11.99
C ASN A 33 22.14 0.88 -10.91
N ILE A 34 20.84 0.75 -11.21
CA ILE A 34 19.79 1.05 -10.22
C ILE A 34 19.81 0.06 -9.05
N GLU A 35 20.17 -1.20 -9.29
CA GLU A 35 20.36 -2.19 -8.22
C GLU A 35 21.50 -1.77 -7.29
N GLN A 36 22.67 -1.41 -7.85
CA GLN A 36 23.81 -0.93 -7.07
C GLN A 36 23.50 0.34 -6.27
N ILE A 37 22.80 1.30 -6.87
CA ILE A 37 22.37 2.52 -6.18
C ILE A 37 21.43 2.14 -5.03
N GLY A 38 20.42 1.30 -5.26
CA GLY A 38 19.45 0.87 -4.26
C GLY A 38 20.08 0.12 -3.08
N GLN A 39 21.14 -0.66 -3.33
CA GLN A 39 21.91 -1.33 -2.28
C GLN A 39 22.68 -0.35 -1.39
N GLY A 40 23.15 0.78 -1.94
CA GLY A 40 23.92 1.79 -1.21
C GLY A 40 23.10 2.83 -0.44
N ILE A 41 21.76 2.81 -0.50
CA ILE A 41 20.93 3.83 0.16
C ILE A 41 20.60 3.43 1.60
N TYR A 42 21.07 4.26 2.52
CA TYR A 42 20.87 4.12 3.96
C TYR A 42 20.70 5.49 4.65
N PRO A 43 19.97 5.56 5.79
CA PRO A 43 19.12 4.49 6.32
C PRO A 43 17.85 4.32 5.46
N LEU A 44 17.30 3.10 5.46
CA LEU A 44 16.08 2.71 4.74
C LEU A 44 15.07 2.10 5.71
N LEU A 45 13.86 2.62 5.73
CA LEU A 45 12.71 2.02 6.38
C LEU A 45 11.77 1.40 5.35
N TYR A 46 11.55 0.10 5.44
CA TYR A 46 10.53 -0.61 4.67
C TYR A 46 9.34 -0.95 5.57
N ALA A 47 8.17 -0.47 5.18
CA ALA A 47 6.92 -0.67 5.91
C ALA A 47 5.95 -1.53 5.10
N GLU A 48 5.44 -2.58 5.73
CA GLU A 48 4.57 -3.56 5.10
C GLU A 48 3.20 -3.55 5.77
N SER A 49 2.14 -3.61 4.96
CA SER A 49 0.78 -3.81 5.45
C SER A 49 0.55 -5.32 5.67
N THR A 50 0.65 -5.78 6.91
CA THR A 50 0.41 -7.18 7.30
C THR A 50 -0.99 -7.35 7.92
N PHE A 51 -1.47 -8.59 8.00
CA PHE A 51 -2.80 -8.87 8.59
C PHE A 51 -2.89 -8.55 10.09
N ASP A 52 -1.76 -8.47 10.80
CA ASP A 52 -1.63 -8.19 12.23
C ASP A 52 -1.32 -6.71 12.54
N GLY A 53 -1.28 -5.83 11.55
CA GLY A 53 -1.19 -4.37 11.78
C GLY A 53 0.14 -3.73 11.38
N GLY A 54 0.98 -4.46 10.66
CA GLY A 54 2.11 -3.94 9.91
C GLY A 54 3.45 -4.46 10.40
N ARG A 55 4.42 -4.56 9.49
CA ARG A 55 5.82 -4.85 9.81
C ARG A 55 6.72 -3.74 9.32
N TYR A 56 7.56 -3.22 10.20
CA TYR A 56 8.58 -2.23 9.88
C TYR A 56 9.96 -2.89 9.92
N THR A 57 10.75 -2.69 8.88
CA THR A 57 12.14 -3.11 8.78
C THR A 57 13.01 -1.89 8.56
N LEU A 58 13.80 -1.51 9.55
CA LEU A 58 14.78 -0.43 9.45
C LEU A 58 16.17 -1.00 9.19
N GLN A 59 16.73 -0.70 8.02
CA GLN A 59 18.12 -0.96 7.69
C GLN A 59 18.94 0.31 7.87
N VAL A 60 19.89 0.24 8.81
CA VAL A 60 20.77 1.38 9.13
C VAL A 60 22.01 1.38 8.24
N ASP A 61 22.53 0.19 7.95
CA ASP A 61 23.66 -0.08 7.07
C ASP A 61 23.59 -1.55 6.59
N ASP A 62 24.64 -2.03 5.91
CA ASP A 62 24.72 -3.40 5.37
C ASP A 62 24.71 -4.51 6.44
N HIS A 63 24.89 -4.16 7.72
CA HIS A 63 25.07 -5.12 8.81
C HIS A 63 24.04 -4.94 9.93
N THR A 64 23.36 -3.79 9.98
CA THR A 64 22.48 -3.41 11.07
C THR A 64 21.04 -3.28 10.57
N THR A 65 20.19 -4.22 10.99
CA THR A 65 18.76 -4.24 10.69
C THR A 65 17.96 -4.39 11.97
N TYR A 66 16.93 -3.56 12.12
CA TYR A 66 15.90 -3.68 13.14
C TYR A 66 14.57 -4.07 12.49
N VAL A 67 13.83 -4.96 13.14
CA VAL A 67 12.50 -5.37 12.68
C VAL A 67 11.52 -5.23 13.83
N TRP A 68 10.34 -4.72 13.52
CA TRP A 68 9.21 -4.65 14.46
C TRP A 68 7.92 -5.05 13.77
N GLN A 69 7.15 -5.94 14.39
CA GLN A 69 5.83 -6.38 13.89
C GLN A 69 4.79 -6.47 15.03
N ASP A 70 5.21 -6.36 16.29
CA ASP A 70 4.32 -6.54 17.43
C ASP A 70 3.35 -5.34 17.55
N ILE A 71 2.06 -5.62 17.54
CA ILE A 71 1.00 -4.65 17.77
C ILE A 71 0.30 -5.01 19.09
N ASP A 72 -0.19 -3.99 19.81
CA ASP A 72 -0.88 -4.24 21.08
C ASP A 72 -2.13 -5.10 20.87
N LEU A 73 -2.39 -6.01 21.81
CA LEU A 73 -3.52 -6.94 21.76
C LEU A 73 -4.88 -6.24 21.58
N VAL A 74 -5.04 -5.03 22.11
CA VAL A 74 -6.29 -4.25 21.98
C VAL A 74 -6.60 -3.91 20.51
N TYR A 75 -5.59 -3.70 19.66
CA TYR A 75 -5.77 -3.53 18.21
C TYR A 75 -6.33 -4.81 17.61
N GLU A 76 -5.73 -5.96 17.93
CA GLU A 76 -6.13 -7.25 17.36
C GLU A 76 -7.56 -7.61 17.77
N GLU A 77 -7.89 -7.43 19.06
CA GLU A 77 -9.22 -7.71 19.61
C GLU A 77 -10.31 -6.84 18.96
N THR A 78 -10.12 -5.52 18.94
CA THR A 78 -11.11 -4.59 18.38
C THR A 78 -11.29 -4.75 16.87
N LYS A 79 -10.19 -4.97 16.14
CA LYS A 79 -10.20 -5.29 14.71
C LYS A 79 -10.92 -6.61 14.43
N ALA A 80 -10.61 -7.67 15.18
CA ALA A 80 -11.23 -8.98 15.00
C ALA A 80 -12.75 -8.91 15.17
N ILE A 81 -13.22 -8.18 16.18
CA ILE A 81 -14.66 -7.99 16.42
C ILE A 81 -15.30 -7.15 15.32
N ALA A 82 -14.65 -6.05 14.90
CA ALA A 82 -15.13 -5.20 13.80
C ALA A 82 -15.21 -5.96 12.45
N HIS A 83 -14.41 -7.02 12.28
CA HIS A 83 -14.42 -7.89 11.10
C HIS A 83 -15.48 -8.99 11.13
N VAL A 84 -16.25 -9.18 12.21
CA VAL A 84 -17.29 -10.23 12.26
C VAL A 84 -18.31 -10.11 11.11
N PRO A 85 -18.85 -8.91 10.77
CA PRO A 85 -19.71 -8.75 9.59
C PRO A 85 -19.02 -9.13 8.28
N LEU A 86 -17.73 -8.79 8.11
CA LEU A 86 -16.94 -9.17 6.94
C LEU A 86 -16.72 -10.69 6.86
N GLY A 87 -16.50 -11.36 8.00
CA GLY A 87 -16.41 -12.81 8.09
C GLY A 87 -17.71 -13.50 7.64
N ILE A 88 -18.86 -12.99 8.11
CA ILE A 88 -20.19 -13.46 7.67
C ILE A 88 -20.37 -13.28 6.17
N PHE A 89 -20.05 -12.08 5.64
CA PHE A 89 -20.15 -11.81 4.20
C PHE A 89 -19.28 -12.75 3.37
N SER A 90 -18.06 -13.03 3.83
CA SER A 90 -17.12 -13.91 3.14
C SER A 90 -17.62 -15.36 3.05
N ILE A 91 -18.39 -15.81 4.04
CA ILE A 91 -19.04 -17.13 4.03
C ILE A 91 -20.26 -17.14 3.09
N LEU A 92 -21.06 -16.07 3.09
CA LEU A 92 -22.36 -16.05 2.41
C LEU A 92 -22.28 -15.62 0.94
N SER A 93 -21.41 -14.67 0.60
CA SER A 93 -21.45 -13.93 -0.68
C SER A 93 -21.44 -14.84 -1.92
N GLY A 94 -20.66 -15.92 -1.92
CA GLY A 94 -20.61 -16.88 -3.03
C GLY A 94 -21.90 -17.66 -3.29
N TYR A 95 -22.86 -17.62 -2.37
CA TYR A 95 -24.11 -18.40 -2.43
C TYR A 95 -25.36 -17.53 -2.67
N GLY A 96 -25.21 -16.21 -2.87
CA GLY A 96 -26.33 -15.28 -2.92
C GLY A 96 -27.44 -15.64 -3.91
N ALA A 97 -27.08 -16.12 -5.11
CA ALA A 97 -28.05 -16.50 -6.15
C ALA A 97 -28.83 -17.80 -5.82
N TYR A 98 -28.27 -18.67 -4.99
CA TYR A 98 -28.83 -20.00 -4.67
C TYR A 98 -28.81 -20.25 -3.16
N SER A 99 -29.16 -19.23 -2.36
CA SER A 99 -29.03 -19.29 -0.91
C SER A 99 -29.84 -20.44 -0.27
N GLY A 100 -30.93 -20.87 -0.91
CA GLY A 100 -31.74 -22.01 -0.48
C GLY A 100 -31.06 -23.40 -0.57
N TYR A 101 -29.92 -23.53 -1.26
CA TYR A 101 -29.17 -24.80 -1.34
C TYR A 101 -28.32 -25.09 -0.11
N LYS A 102 -28.18 -24.11 0.81
CA LYS A 102 -27.64 -24.29 2.17
C LYS A 102 -26.19 -24.80 2.26
N GLN A 103 -25.41 -24.80 1.18
CA GLN A 103 -24.00 -25.19 1.21
C GLN A 103 -23.15 -24.29 2.14
N TRP A 104 -23.56 -23.03 2.35
CA TRP A 104 -22.97 -22.10 3.31
C TRP A 104 -23.25 -22.44 4.78
N LYS A 105 -24.30 -23.22 5.06
CA LYS A 105 -24.84 -23.41 6.43
C LYS A 105 -23.82 -24.00 7.41
N PRO A 106 -23.06 -25.06 7.07
CA PRO A 106 -22.06 -25.61 7.99
C PRO A 106 -20.97 -24.62 8.37
N LEU A 107 -20.48 -23.83 7.40
CA LEU A 107 -19.46 -22.80 7.65
C LEU A 107 -20.00 -21.67 8.53
N LEU A 108 -21.24 -21.24 8.29
CA LEU A 108 -21.87 -20.19 9.11
C LEU A 108 -22.13 -20.69 10.55
N GLN A 109 -22.54 -21.95 10.73
CA GLN A 109 -22.69 -22.56 12.05
C GLN A 109 -21.36 -22.62 12.81
N ALA A 110 -20.29 -23.09 12.17
CA ALA A 110 -18.98 -23.12 12.78
C ALA A 110 -18.47 -21.73 13.16
N TYR A 111 -18.76 -20.70 12.35
CA TYR A 111 -18.40 -19.32 12.64
C TYR A 111 -19.25 -18.73 13.79
N LEU A 112 -20.55 -19.03 13.82
CA LEU A 112 -21.46 -18.62 14.89
C LEU A 112 -20.95 -19.09 16.27
N GLU A 113 -20.51 -20.34 16.39
CA GLU A 113 -19.99 -20.85 17.66
C GLU A 113 -18.75 -20.08 18.14
N LYS A 114 -17.85 -19.69 17.22
CA LYS A 114 -16.70 -18.85 17.56
C LYS A 114 -17.13 -17.46 18.05
N VAL A 115 -18.08 -16.82 17.35
CA VAL A 115 -18.60 -15.49 17.72
C VAL A 115 -19.32 -15.55 19.07
N LYS A 116 -20.05 -16.63 19.37
CA LYS A 116 -20.69 -16.86 20.68
C LYS A 116 -19.66 -16.97 21.80
N LEU A 117 -18.56 -17.71 21.59
CA LEU A 117 -17.48 -17.79 22.57
C LEU A 117 -16.88 -16.41 22.86
N VAL A 118 -16.56 -15.61 21.83
CA VAL A 118 -16.07 -14.24 22.04
C VAL A 118 -17.09 -13.40 22.82
N SER A 119 -18.38 -13.50 22.48
CA SER A 119 -19.44 -12.78 23.20
C SER A 119 -19.57 -13.18 24.68
N GLN A 120 -19.34 -14.45 25.02
CA GLN A 120 -19.40 -14.94 26.40
C GLN A 120 -18.20 -14.48 27.24
N HIS A 121 -17.05 -14.28 26.59
CA HIS A 121 -15.79 -13.90 27.23
C HIS A 121 -15.44 -12.42 27.04
N LEU A 122 -16.34 -11.59 26.48
CA LEU A 122 -16.07 -10.19 26.14
C LEU A 122 -15.54 -9.37 27.33
N LEU A 123 -16.03 -9.61 28.54
CA LEU A 123 -15.60 -8.91 29.76
C LEU A 123 -14.18 -9.27 30.22
N GLN A 124 -13.59 -10.33 29.67
CA GLN A 124 -12.20 -10.73 29.93
C GLN A 124 -11.22 -10.01 28.99
N LEU A 125 -11.73 -9.39 27.92
CA LEU A 125 -10.91 -8.57 27.02
C LEU A 125 -10.63 -7.21 27.67
N SER A 126 -9.41 -6.71 27.52
CA SER A 126 -9.00 -5.44 28.14
C SER A 126 -9.37 -4.24 27.26
N LEU A 127 -10.64 -4.18 26.85
CA LEU A 127 -11.15 -3.14 25.94
C LEU A 127 -11.52 -1.86 26.69
N PRO A 128 -11.26 -0.66 26.11
CA PRO A 128 -11.85 0.59 26.58
C PRO A 128 -13.39 0.50 26.61
N ALA A 129 -14.04 1.19 27.57
CA ALA A 129 -15.48 1.06 27.82
C ALA A 129 -16.36 1.28 26.58
N ASP A 130 -16.03 2.28 25.76
CA ASP A 130 -16.78 2.59 24.53
C ASP A 130 -16.63 1.47 23.49
N ALA A 131 -15.41 0.95 23.31
CA ALA A 131 -15.16 -0.18 22.41
C ALA A 131 -15.76 -1.49 22.92
N ALA A 132 -15.79 -1.72 24.24
CA ALA A 132 -16.48 -2.86 24.83
C ALA A 132 -17.99 -2.81 24.53
N THR A 133 -18.61 -1.64 24.69
CA THR A 133 -20.03 -1.42 24.39
C THR A 133 -20.34 -1.62 22.90
N ALA A 134 -19.53 -1.03 22.03
CA ALA A 134 -19.65 -1.20 20.58
C ALA A 134 -19.47 -2.67 20.15
N SER A 135 -18.44 -3.34 20.69
CA SER A 135 -18.15 -4.75 20.46
C SER A 135 -19.31 -5.65 20.88
N GLN A 136 -19.92 -5.39 22.03
CA GLN A 136 -21.09 -6.13 22.50
C GLN A 136 -22.26 -6.03 21.50
N ARG A 137 -22.53 -4.83 20.96
CA ARG A 137 -23.60 -4.61 19.99
C ARG A 137 -23.33 -5.31 18.66
N ILE A 138 -22.09 -5.23 18.16
CA ILE A 138 -21.65 -5.93 16.94
C ILE A 138 -21.85 -7.44 17.10
N LEU A 139 -21.33 -8.03 18.17
CA LEU A 139 -21.42 -9.47 18.43
C LEU A 139 -22.88 -9.91 18.56
N ALA A 140 -23.69 -9.20 19.36
CA ALA A 140 -25.09 -9.55 19.58
C ALA A 140 -25.92 -9.47 18.29
N ALA A 141 -25.74 -8.42 17.48
CA ALA A 141 -26.43 -8.30 16.19
C ALA A 141 -25.99 -9.38 15.20
N SER A 142 -24.69 -9.69 15.16
CA SER A 142 -24.12 -10.71 14.28
C SER A 142 -24.61 -12.11 14.63
N ILE A 143 -24.67 -12.45 15.92
CA ILE A 143 -25.24 -13.71 16.42
C ILE A 143 -26.71 -13.84 15.96
N ARG A 144 -27.54 -12.82 16.20
CA ARG A 144 -28.95 -12.83 15.79
C ARG A 144 -29.12 -13.03 14.27
N PHE A 145 -28.31 -12.33 13.47
CA PHE A 145 -28.36 -12.46 12.01
C PHE A 145 -27.99 -13.87 11.55
N MET A 146 -26.91 -14.44 12.10
CA MET A 146 -26.47 -15.80 11.77
C MET A 146 -27.50 -16.85 12.17
N GLU A 147 -28.05 -16.76 13.40
CA GLU A 147 -29.09 -17.66 13.89
C GLU A 147 -30.33 -17.63 13.01
N SER A 148 -30.85 -16.45 12.70
CA SER A 148 -32.02 -16.27 11.83
C SER A 148 -31.77 -16.81 10.42
N THR A 149 -30.58 -16.58 9.88
CA THR A 149 -30.18 -17.09 8.55
C THR A 149 -30.11 -18.62 8.55
N ILE A 150 -29.51 -19.23 9.57
CA ILE A 150 -29.40 -20.69 9.74
C ILE A 150 -30.78 -21.34 9.87
N GLU A 151 -31.67 -20.72 10.64
CA GLU A 151 -33.04 -21.17 10.87
C GLU A 151 -33.91 -21.09 9.61
N SER A 152 -33.93 -19.93 8.95
CA SER A 152 -34.68 -19.73 7.70
C SER A 152 -34.14 -20.60 6.56
N GLY A 153 -32.85 -20.96 6.62
CA GLY A 153 -32.19 -21.77 5.60
C GLY A 153 -32.00 -21.03 4.26
N SER A 154 -32.07 -19.70 4.27
CA SER A 154 -31.79 -18.82 3.12
C SER A 154 -31.40 -17.42 3.60
N PHE A 155 -30.86 -16.59 2.71
CA PHE A 155 -30.55 -15.19 3.01
C PHE A 155 -30.67 -14.33 1.75
N THR A 156 -30.68 -13.01 1.95
CA THR A 156 -30.61 -12.00 0.89
C THR A 156 -29.55 -10.96 1.22
N PHE A 157 -29.01 -10.28 0.20
CA PHE A 157 -28.07 -9.17 0.40
C PHE A 157 -28.73 -7.95 1.02
N ASP A 158 -30.04 -7.75 0.81
CA ASP A 158 -30.81 -6.72 1.51
C ASP A 158 -30.93 -7.03 2.99
N GLY A 159 -31.17 -8.30 3.36
CA GLY A 159 -31.17 -8.74 4.76
C GLY A 159 -29.81 -8.54 5.43
N PHE A 160 -28.73 -8.86 4.72
CA PHE A 160 -27.37 -8.58 5.21
C PHE A 160 -27.12 -7.07 5.38
N SER A 161 -27.57 -6.24 4.44
CA SER A 161 -27.47 -4.78 4.52
C SER A 161 -28.27 -4.21 5.69
N ALA A 162 -29.49 -4.72 5.92
CA ALA A 162 -30.34 -4.30 7.03
C ALA A 162 -29.73 -4.65 8.40
N TYR A 163 -29.01 -5.77 8.49
CA TYR A 163 -28.24 -6.15 9.68
C TYR A 163 -26.99 -5.28 9.89
N THR A 164 -26.23 -4.99 8.83
CA THR A 164 -24.90 -4.35 8.95
C THR A 164 -24.95 -2.83 9.03
N ARG A 165 -25.83 -2.15 8.29
CA ARG A 165 -25.88 -0.68 8.24
C ARG A 165 -26.05 -0.02 9.63
N PRO A 166 -26.90 -0.54 10.54
CA PRO A 166 -27.01 0.02 11.89
C PRO A 166 -25.72 -0.07 12.73
N LEU A 167 -24.80 -0.99 12.39
CA LEU A 167 -23.57 -1.21 13.13
C LEU A 167 -22.44 -0.26 12.72
N ALA A 168 -22.65 0.64 11.75
CA ALA A 168 -21.58 1.49 11.20
C ALA A 168 -20.84 2.29 12.29
N HIS A 169 -21.57 2.89 13.24
CA HIS A 169 -20.96 3.64 14.33
C HIS A 169 -20.20 2.74 15.32
N ASP A 170 -20.73 1.57 15.65
CA ASP A 170 -20.05 0.64 16.55
C ASP A 170 -18.77 0.08 15.90
N ILE A 171 -18.81 -0.22 14.60
CA ILE A 171 -17.63 -0.63 13.82
C ILE A 171 -16.59 0.49 13.81
N GLN A 172 -17.00 1.74 13.59
CA GLN A 172 -16.11 2.90 13.64
C GLN A 172 -15.47 3.10 15.02
N ALA A 173 -16.20 2.86 16.11
CA ALA A 173 -15.64 2.95 17.46
C ALA A 173 -14.50 1.93 17.67
N ASN A 174 -14.68 0.69 17.22
CA ASN A 174 -13.62 -0.32 17.26
C ASN A 174 -12.45 0.05 16.33
N MET A 175 -12.74 0.55 15.11
CA MET A 175 -11.70 1.03 14.18
C MET A 175 -10.88 2.16 14.78
N TRP A 176 -11.51 3.09 15.51
CA TRP A 176 -10.82 4.20 16.17
C TRP A 176 -9.87 3.72 17.25
N VAL A 177 -10.30 2.77 18.11
CA VAL A 177 -9.44 2.20 19.14
C VAL A 177 -8.28 1.41 18.53
N ALA A 178 -8.54 0.62 17.49
CA ALA A 178 -7.48 -0.05 16.75
C ALA A 178 -6.47 0.96 16.17
N ALA A 179 -6.93 1.96 15.43
CA ALA A 179 -6.07 2.99 14.85
C ALA A 179 -5.26 3.75 15.93
N SER A 180 -5.89 4.10 17.06
CA SER A 180 -5.22 4.78 18.17
C SER A 180 -4.09 3.94 18.76
N SER A 181 -4.35 2.64 18.95
CA SER A 181 -3.33 1.68 19.42
C SER A 181 -2.20 1.53 18.39
N GLN A 182 -2.52 1.33 17.12
CA GLN A 182 -1.51 1.21 16.06
C GLN A 182 -0.62 2.46 15.98
N VAL A 183 -1.21 3.66 16.03
CA VAL A 183 -0.48 4.93 16.05
C VAL A 183 0.43 4.99 17.27
N ALA A 184 -0.07 4.68 18.47
CA ALA A 184 0.72 4.73 19.70
C ALA A 184 1.91 3.75 19.66
N THR A 185 1.66 2.48 19.30
CA THR A 185 2.70 1.44 19.23
C THR A 185 3.75 1.79 18.19
N MET A 186 3.33 2.09 16.96
CA MET A 186 4.26 2.32 15.85
C MET A 186 5.01 3.65 15.99
N SER A 187 4.38 4.70 16.51
CA SER A 187 5.10 5.97 16.77
C SER A 187 6.18 5.78 17.82
N LYS A 188 5.91 5.03 18.89
CA LYS A 188 6.92 4.72 19.92
C LYS A 188 8.12 3.98 19.35
N VAL A 189 7.90 3.03 18.44
CA VAL A 189 8.98 2.30 17.74
C VAL A 189 9.81 3.24 16.90
N LEU A 190 9.15 4.08 16.08
CA LEU A 190 9.83 5.07 15.24
C LEU A 190 10.62 6.08 16.08
N ASP A 191 10.06 6.57 17.19
CA ASP A 191 10.74 7.49 18.11
C ASP A 191 11.97 6.83 18.74
N GLY A 192 11.89 5.56 19.12
CA GLY A 192 13.02 4.79 19.64
C GLY A 192 14.13 4.59 18.61
N TRP A 193 13.78 4.25 17.38
CA TRP A 193 14.73 4.14 16.27
C TRP A 193 15.33 5.50 15.90
N LYS A 194 14.53 6.56 15.90
CA LYS A 194 14.99 7.94 15.70
C LYS A 194 16.00 8.35 16.76
N ALA A 195 15.74 8.05 18.03
CA ALA A 195 16.67 8.31 19.13
C ALA A 195 17.99 7.53 18.97
N THR A 196 17.93 6.30 18.43
CA THR A 196 19.10 5.44 18.18
C THR A 196 19.95 5.97 17.02
N LEU A 197 19.31 6.39 15.92
CA LEU A 197 19.98 6.92 14.72
C LEU A 197 20.51 8.35 14.91
N GLY A 198 19.82 9.14 15.71
CA GLY A 198 20.02 10.58 15.82
C GLY A 198 19.41 11.35 14.65
N GLU A 199 19.12 12.63 14.89
CA GLU A 199 18.40 13.51 13.95
C GLU A 199 19.05 13.56 12.56
N ARG A 200 20.38 13.64 12.47
CA ARG A 200 21.09 13.77 11.18
C ARG A 200 20.83 12.59 10.24
N LEU A 201 20.81 11.36 10.76
CA LEU A 201 20.54 10.18 9.94
C LEU A 201 19.03 10.05 9.66
N TRP A 202 18.19 10.34 10.66
CA TRP A 202 16.74 10.32 10.49
C TRP A 202 16.24 11.31 9.42
N ASP A 203 16.82 12.51 9.36
CA ASP A 203 16.51 13.53 8.35
C ASP A 203 16.81 13.10 6.91
N ASN A 204 17.65 12.09 6.74
CA ASN A 204 18.03 11.51 5.46
C ASN A 204 17.42 10.12 5.24
N LEU A 205 16.57 9.64 6.15
CA LEU A 205 15.88 8.36 6.02
C LEU A 205 15.05 8.35 4.75
N TYR A 206 15.21 7.28 3.97
CA TYR A 206 14.27 6.91 2.93
C TYR A 206 13.27 5.89 3.47
N VAL A 207 12.03 6.01 3.04
CA VAL A 207 10.92 5.17 3.46
C VAL A 207 10.25 4.62 2.22
N VAL A 208 10.06 3.30 2.16
CA VAL A 208 9.23 2.64 1.17
C VAL A 208 8.10 1.92 1.88
N VAL A 209 6.86 2.23 1.52
CA VAL A 209 5.65 1.61 2.07
C VAL A 209 5.04 0.71 1.00
N SER A 210 4.93 -0.58 1.32
CA SER A 210 4.19 -1.55 0.52
C SER A 210 2.70 -1.42 0.79
N ALA A 211 1.93 -1.18 -0.26
CA ALA A 211 0.48 -0.97 -0.18
C ALA A 211 -0.28 -1.85 -1.17
N LEU A 212 -1.49 -2.27 -0.80
CA LEU A 212 -2.47 -2.74 -1.76
C LEU A 212 -3.08 -1.53 -2.50
N TRP A 213 -3.62 -1.74 -3.69
CA TRP A 213 -4.24 -0.66 -4.48
C TRP A 213 -5.32 0.12 -3.71
N THR A 214 -6.15 -0.57 -2.92
CA THR A 214 -7.18 0.06 -2.10
C THR A 214 -6.62 0.88 -0.92
N LEU A 215 -5.32 0.79 -0.65
CA LEU A 215 -4.61 1.40 0.47
C LEU A 215 -3.40 2.22 0.01
N SER A 216 -3.25 2.51 -1.29
CA SER A 216 -2.07 3.21 -1.85
C SER A 216 -2.16 4.73 -1.77
N ARG A 217 -3.32 5.25 -1.33
CA ARG A 217 -3.54 6.64 -0.94
C ARG A 217 -3.88 6.71 0.54
N GLU A 218 -3.35 7.73 1.21
CA GLU A 218 -3.62 8.00 2.63
C GLU A 218 -3.36 6.78 3.52
N ASN A 219 -2.27 6.07 3.24
CA ASN A 219 -1.94 4.83 3.91
C ASN A 219 -1.64 5.09 5.40
N ALA A 220 -2.19 4.29 6.32
CA ALA A 220 -1.97 4.48 7.75
C ALA A 220 -0.49 4.49 8.15
N HIS A 221 0.33 3.61 7.56
CA HIS A 221 1.77 3.57 7.79
C HIS A 221 2.48 4.80 7.23
N GLU A 222 2.09 5.25 6.04
CA GLU A 222 2.59 6.51 5.45
C GLU A 222 2.33 7.68 6.40
N LEU A 223 1.10 7.82 6.91
CA LEU A 223 0.71 8.92 7.79
C LEU A 223 1.48 8.90 9.13
N ILE A 224 1.58 7.72 9.76
CA ILE A 224 2.33 7.53 11.02
C ILE A 224 3.80 7.88 10.81
N ILE A 225 4.43 7.37 9.75
CA ILE A 225 5.84 7.61 9.48
C ILE A 225 6.09 9.09 9.15
N LYS A 226 5.28 9.70 8.26
CA LYS A 226 5.40 11.12 7.90
C LYS A 226 5.30 12.03 9.13
N ALA A 227 4.51 11.67 10.14
CA ALA A 227 4.39 12.44 11.38
C ALA A 227 5.73 12.57 12.15
N THR A 228 6.64 11.60 11.99
CA THR A 228 7.98 11.60 12.64
C THR A 228 9.08 12.26 11.79
N MET A 229 8.77 12.65 10.55
CA MET A 229 9.71 13.23 9.59
C MET A 229 9.50 14.74 9.44
N LYS A 230 10.58 15.43 9.03
CA LYS A 230 10.52 16.84 8.64
C LYS A 230 9.57 17.07 7.45
N PRO A 231 8.68 18.08 7.47
CA PRO A 231 7.70 18.34 6.41
C PRO A 231 8.31 18.33 5.00
N GLU A 232 9.46 18.96 4.82
CA GLU A 232 10.17 19.10 3.55
C GLU A 232 10.73 17.78 2.98
N ARG A 233 10.81 16.71 3.79
CA ARG A 233 11.28 15.38 3.35
C ARG A 233 10.14 14.42 2.99
N ARG A 234 8.92 14.70 3.44
CA ARG A 234 7.80 13.73 3.38
C ARG A 234 7.46 13.30 1.96
N GLU A 235 7.49 14.22 1.01
CA GLU A 235 7.09 13.93 -0.38
C GLU A 235 8.23 13.37 -1.24
N THR A 236 9.48 13.58 -0.84
CA THR A 236 10.65 13.11 -1.60
C THR A 236 11.24 11.80 -1.08
N ASN A 237 11.03 11.52 0.20
CA ASN A 237 11.65 10.39 0.89
C ASN A 237 10.67 9.31 1.31
N VAL A 238 9.35 9.57 1.31
CA VAL A 238 8.34 8.54 1.59
C VAL A 238 7.66 8.12 0.29
N ILE A 239 7.88 6.87 -0.09
CA ILE A 239 7.43 6.29 -1.36
C ILE A 239 6.43 5.18 -1.04
N VAL A 240 5.15 5.41 -1.33
CA VAL A 240 4.13 4.35 -1.27
C VAL A 240 4.02 3.69 -2.64
N SER A 241 4.13 2.37 -2.69
CA SER A 241 4.10 1.58 -3.94
C SER A 241 3.32 0.27 -3.78
N GLU A 242 2.64 -0.10 -4.86
CA GLU A 242 1.87 -1.35 -4.99
C GLU A 242 2.72 -2.51 -5.55
N ALA A 243 3.94 -2.20 -6.02
CA ALA A 243 4.81 -3.13 -6.74
C ALA A 243 6.06 -3.52 -5.94
N VAL A 244 5.99 -3.45 -4.61
CA VAL A 244 7.12 -3.75 -3.70
C VAL A 244 6.71 -4.81 -2.68
N PRO A 245 6.65 -6.10 -3.05
CA PRO A 245 6.28 -7.16 -2.11
C PRO A 245 7.41 -7.51 -1.13
N THR A 246 8.66 -7.17 -1.44
CA THR A 246 9.82 -7.46 -0.59
C THR A 246 10.70 -6.23 -0.35
N LEU A 247 11.56 -6.32 0.67
CA LEU A 247 12.60 -5.31 0.93
C LEU A 247 13.58 -5.15 -0.24
N ALA A 248 13.88 -6.23 -0.97
CA ALA A 248 14.72 -6.17 -2.16
C ALA A 248 14.04 -5.38 -3.29
N ASP A 249 12.74 -5.57 -3.49
CA ASP A 249 11.97 -4.79 -4.46
C ASP A 249 11.87 -3.33 -4.05
N ALA A 250 11.70 -3.05 -2.76
CA ALA A 250 11.72 -1.70 -2.21
C ALA A 250 13.06 -0.98 -2.47
N ARG A 251 14.19 -1.69 -2.31
CA ARG A 251 15.52 -1.17 -2.63
C ARG A 251 15.70 -0.91 -4.12
N ASN A 252 15.26 -1.84 -4.97
CA ASN A 252 15.33 -1.65 -6.42
C ASN A 252 14.48 -0.46 -6.88
N LEU A 253 13.27 -0.30 -6.34
CA LEU A 253 12.42 0.85 -6.61
C LEU A 253 13.10 2.16 -6.17
N LEU A 254 13.70 2.16 -4.98
CA LEU A 254 14.38 3.34 -4.47
C LEU A 254 15.63 3.69 -5.29
N GLY A 255 16.39 2.67 -5.69
CA GLY A 255 17.54 2.81 -6.59
C GLY A 255 17.15 3.42 -7.93
N ARG A 256 15.98 3.04 -8.47
CA ARG A 256 15.38 3.70 -9.62
C ARG A 256 15.04 5.16 -9.35
N ILE A 257 14.27 5.46 -8.30
CA ILE A 257 13.81 6.83 -8.03
C ILE A 257 15.00 7.78 -7.77
N VAL A 258 15.95 7.37 -6.93
CA VAL A 258 17.11 8.19 -6.58
C VAL A 258 18.11 8.24 -7.74
N GLY A 259 18.35 7.12 -8.41
CA GLY A 259 19.23 7.06 -9.58
C GLY A 259 18.71 7.91 -10.74
N ASP A 260 17.42 7.79 -11.06
CA ASP A 260 16.76 8.59 -12.10
C ASP A 260 16.79 10.08 -11.74
N ARG A 261 16.57 10.45 -10.47
CA ARG A 261 16.70 11.85 -9.99
C ARG A 261 18.11 12.40 -10.25
N VAL A 262 19.14 11.66 -9.86
CA VAL A 262 20.54 12.07 -10.06
C VAL A 262 20.85 12.19 -11.55
N MET A 263 20.48 11.20 -12.37
CA MET A 263 20.72 11.26 -13.81
C MET A 263 19.96 12.42 -14.46
N ALA A 264 18.72 12.66 -14.07
CA ALA A 264 17.91 13.75 -14.58
C ALA A 264 18.55 15.12 -14.29
N GLU A 265 19.06 15.35 -13.07
CA GLU A 265 19.76 16.58 -12.71
C GLU A 265 21.10 16.79 -13.44
N ARG A 266 21.68 15.72 -14.01
CA ARG A 266 22.87 15.82 -14.88
C ARG A 266 22.52 16.11 -16.34
N VAL A 267 21.34 15.68 -16.79
CA VAL A 267 20.88 15.89 -18.17
C VAL A 267 20.14 17.21 -18.31
N PHE A 268 19.28 17.54 -17.35
CA PHE A 268 18.47 18.75 -17.31
C PHE A 268 19.01 19.72 -16.25
N ASN A 269 18.97 21.02 -16.52
CA ASN A 269 19.44 22.02 -15.58
C ASN A 269 18.36 22.29 -14.50
N PRO A 270 18.62 22.05 -13.20
CA PRO A 270 17.67 22.37 -12.14
C PRO A 270 17.40 23.88 -12.00
N ASN A 271 18.32 24.72 -12.48
CA ASN A 271 18.16 26.17 -12.58
C ASN A 271 17.72 26.61 -14.00
N GLY A 272 17.27 25.67 -14.82
CA GLY A 272 16.84 25.87 -16.19
C GLY A 272 15.44 26.46 -16.33
N ASN A 273 14.88 26.33 -17.54
CA ASN A 273 13.50 26.71 -17.82
C ASN A 273 12.50 25.74 -17.15
N LEU A 274 11.21 26.05 -17.24
CA LEU A 274 10.16 25.26 -16.60
C LEU A 274 10.16 23.80 -17.07
N ASP A 275 10.27 23.56 -18.38
CA ASP A 275 10.28 22.21 -18.97
C ASP A 275 11.41 21.35 -18.40
N GLN A 276 12.61 21.91 -18.24
CA GLN A 276 13.75 21.21 -17.64
C GLN A 276 13.49 20.83 -16.18
N LYS A 277 12.90 21.74 -15.40
CA LYS A 277 12.52 21.47 -14.00
C LYS A 277 11.43 20.41 -13.92
N GLU A 278 10.43 20.45 -14.80
CA GLU A 278 9.36 19.46 -14.84
C GLU A 278 9.85 18.08 -15.30
N ASN A 279 10.84 18.00 -16.20
CA ASN A 279 11.45 16.74 -16.60
C ASN A 279 12.21 16.06 -15.45
N ILE A 280 12.96 16.84 -14.66
CA ILE A 280 13.62 16.35 -13.42
C ILE A 280 12.57 15.85 -12.43
N TYR A 281 11.50 16.62 -12.26
CA TYR A 281 10.39 16.26 -11.37
C TYR A 281 9.70 14.96 -11.79
N SER A 282 9.42 14.78 -13.09
CA SER A 282 8.72 13.60 -13.61
C SER A 282 9.55 12.32 -13.44
N LEU A 283 10.87 12.41 -13.57
CA LEU A 283 11.76 11.28 -13.34
C LEU A 283 11.97 10.95 -11.85
N SER A 284 11.42 11.76 -10.93
CA SER A 284 11.67 11.62 -9.51
C SER A 284 10.43 11.64 -8.62
N THR A 285 9.24 11.61 -9.24
CA THR A 285 7.92 11.64 -8.60
C THR A 285 6.89 10.79 -9.35
N ARG A 286 5.60 10.89 -8.99
CA ARG A 286 4.49 10.13 -9.57
C ARG A 286 3.98 10.69 -10.92
N ARG A 287 4.74 11.54 -11.61
CA ARG A 287 4.38 12.09 -12.92
C ARG A 287 5.18 11.40 -14.01
N ASP A 288 4.51 10.91 -15.05
CA ASP A 288 5.20 10.29 -16.19
C ASP A 288 5.91 11.35 -17.05
N LEU A 289 7.17 11.12 -17.44
CA LEU A 289 7.96 12.04 -18.26
C LEU A 289 7.31 12.34 -19.62
N LEU A 290 6.66 11.34 -20.22
CA LEU A 290 5.99 11.46 -21.51
C LEU A 290 4.59 12.03 -21.39
N SER A 291 4.05 12.23 -20.18
CA SER A 291 2.65 12.64 -20.00
C SER A 291 2.36 13.93 -20.76
N GLN A 292 3.24 14.93 -20.70
CA GLN A 292 3.08 16.19 -21.42
C GLN A 292 3.01 16.01 -22.94
N ALA A 293 3.89 15.20 -23.51
CA ALA A 293 3.92 14.93 -24.94
C ALA A 293 2.66 14.17 -25.39
N VAL A 294 2.26 13.16 -24.61
CA VAL A 294 1.04 12.38 -24.86
C VAL A 294 -0.20 13.27 -24.75
N GLU A 295 -0.30 14.08 -23.69
CA GLU A 295 -1.39 15.05 -23.49
C GLU A 295 -1.49 16.03 -24.66
N SER A 296 -0.36 16.56 -25.14
CA SER A 296 -0.32 17.46 -26.30
C SER A 296 -0.83 16.78 -27.57
N ILE A 297 -0.40 15.55 -27.84
CA ILE A 297 -0.85 14.76 -29.01
C ILE A 297 -2.35 14.43 -28.91
N LEU A 298 -2.84 14.14 -27.70
CA LEU A 298 -4.24 13.79 -27.46
C LEU A 298 -5.17 15.01 -27.39
N SER A 299 -4.64 16.20 -27.09
CA SER A 299 -5.42 17.44 -27.07
C SER A 299 -5.90 17.80 -28.48
N LYS A 300 -7.13 17.44 -28.80
CA LYS A 300 -7.82 17.99 -29.98
C LYS A 300 -8.14 19.46 -29.69
N ASP A 301 -7.76 20.35 -30.60
CA ASP A 301 -8.05 21.79 -30.56
C ASP A 301 -7.35 22.61 -29.45
N GLY A 302 -6.22 22.14 -28.91
CA GLY A 302 -5.35 22.94 -28.03
C GLY A 302 -5.91 23.20 -26.63
N ARG A 303 -6.93 22.45 -26.19
CA ARG A 303 -7.43 22.48 -24.81
C ARG A 303 -6.86 21.30 -24.03
N PRO A 304 -6.18 21.53 -22.90
CA PRO A 304 -5.71 20.44 -22.06
C PRO A 304 -6.90 19.77 -21.37
N GLU A 305 -7.31 18.59 -21.84
CA GLU A 305 -8.36 17.78 -21.23
C GLU A 305 -7.83 16.93 -20.06
N PHE A 306 -6.52 16.65 -20.05
CA PHE A 306 -5.88 15.70 -19.11
C PHE A 306 -4.71 16.30 -18.31
N ALA A 307 -4.45 17.61 -18.40
CA ALA A 307 -3.28 18.21 -17.76
C ALA A 307 -3.44 18.26 -16.22
N ALA A 308 -2.56 17.53 -15.52
CA ALA A 308 -2.39 17.68 -14.09
C ALA A 308 -1.50 18.90 -13.79
N THR A 309 -1.89 19.71 -12.80
CA THR A 309 -1.06 20.82 -12.31
C THR A 309 0.18 20.31 -11.58
N CYS A 310 1.36 20.77 -11.99
CA CYS A 310 2.62 20.47 -11.30
C CYS A 310 2.71 21.29 -10.01
N PRO A 311 2.71 20.69 -8.80
CA PRO A 311 2.64 21.44 -7.55
C PRO A 311 3.92 22.21 -7.19
N HIS A 312 5.01 22.03 -7.94
CA HIS A 312 6.30 22.70 -7.71
C HIS A 312 6.73 23.64 -8.84
N ALA A 313 5.81 24.03 -9.72
CA ALA A 313 6.02 25.04 -10.76
C ALA A 313 5.85 26.50 -10.27
N GLY A 314 6.03 26.74 -8.96
CA GLY A 314 5.98 28.05 -8.31
C GLY A 314 7.36 28.53 -7.88
#